data_AF-A0A1F5HMN1-F1
#
_entry.id   AF-A0A1F5HMN1-F1
#
_cell.length_a   1.000
_cell.length_b   1.000
_cell.length_c   1.000
_cell.angle_alpha   90.00
_cell.angle_beta   90.00
_cell.angle_gamma   90.00
#
_symmetry.space_group_name_H-M   'P 1'
#
loop_
_entity.id
_entity.type
_entity.pdbx_description
1 polymer ?
#
loop_
_entity_poly.entity_id
_entity_poly.type
_entity_poly.pdbx_seq_one_letter_code
_entity_poly.pdbx_strand_id
1 'polypeptide(L)'
;MAIFAIITLNLFLRFFRLNVPPFVYLDEKNFFVPAAKSLLTQSTEPPYTIISFGKVLIASGIRLFGDNPWGWRAPSALFGILAAVIVYLFAKKLFESQTVGITAVILFTFETAWFVNSRVAMVEVFFATFVILAFYLLWLFIKDRRNYFLITSSVIFGLALATKWSALFPILAAIISISFVSKLDASKKITAVLALLITCLTVYFIALLPFIWQSGIDQFILKHKQIWHYQTLWLPQNFQKAAPYIPKFEYVKDTLQNPLLWLVDKPGTYLEEAQNGQVREILFIFNPVIFWPGLLLLLVSLVKGFKDSDLRLLLMPLVFASSYLPWFFSPRFSIPYYLLFGITALIINLAFYINILREKIPLVSYFYLFLVILFFILYYPLISFIPVSKDYLSLLTKLWQFPVP
;
A
#
# COMPACT_ATOMS: atom_id res chain seq x y z
N MET A 1 3.19 -11.48 -25.06
CA MET A 1 4.50 -10.81 -25.11
C MET A 1 4.56 -9.57 -24.21
N ALA A 2 3.74 -8.53 -24.42
CA ALA A 2 3.81 -7.29 -23.63
C ALA A 2 3.71 -7.46 -22.09
N ILE A 3 2.75 -8.26 -21.59
CA ILE A 3 2.63 -8.51 -20.15
C ILE A 3 3.86 -9.21 -19.56
N PHE A 4 4.40 -10.20 -20.26
CA PHE A 4 5.55 -10.95 -19.77
C PHE A 4 6.77 -10.04 -19.63
N ALA A 5 7.00 -9.14 -20.60
CA ALA A 5 8.05 -8.13 -20.53
C ALA A 5 7.87 -7.20 -19.32
N ILE A 6 6.65 -6.71 -19.08
CA ILE A 6 6.37 -5.83 -17.94
C ILE A 6 6.55 -6.55 -16.60
N ILE A 7 6.07 -7.79 -16.45
CA ILE A 7 6.27 -8.55 -15.21
C ILE A 7 7.75 -8.87 -14.98
N THR A 8 8.49 -9.19 -16.04
CA THR A 8 9.96 -9.38 -15.96
C THR A 8 10.66 -8.09 -15.54
N LEU A 9 10.24 -6.93 -16.07
CA LEU A 9 10.73 -5.63 -15.63
C LEU A 9 10.38 -5.36 -14.15
N ASN A 10 9.17 -5.70 -13.70
CA ASN A 10 8.78 -5.55 -12.29
C ASN A 10 9.64 -6.41 -11.36
N LEU A 11 9.98 -7.63 -11.80
CA LEU A 11 10.87 -8.53 -11.08
C LEU A 11 12.27 -7.91 -10.98
N PHE A 12 12.83 -7.47 -12.10
CA PHE A 12 14.13 -6.80 -12.13
C PHE A 12 14.15 -5.57 -11.23
N LEU A 13 13.21 -4.63 -11.41
CA LEU A 13 13.15 -3.39 -10.64
C LEU A 13 13.00 -3.61 -9.14
N ARG A 14 12.37 -4.70 -8.68
CA ARG A 14 12.19 -4.96 -7.24
C ARG A 14 13.36 -5.70 -6.60
N PHE A 15 14.02 -6.60 -7.33
CA PHE A 15 15.14 -7.37 -6.80
C PHE A 15 16.52 -6.75 -7.08
N PHE A 16 16.66 -5.96 -8.14
CA PHE A 16 17.94 -5.35 -8.48
C PHE A 16 18.43 -4.43 -7.36
N ARG A 17 19.62 -4.70 -6.81
CA ARG A 17 20.19 -3.96 -5.66
C ARG A 17 19.29 -3.96 -4.41
N LEU A 18 18.54 -5.04 -4.14
CA LEU A 18 17.68 -5.13 -2.95
C LEU A 18 18.47 -5.05 -1.63
N ASN A 19 19.77 -5.36 -1.68
CA ASN A 19 20.70 -5.18 -0.57
C ASN A 19 21.05 -3.72 -0.24
N VAL A 20 20.53 -2.75 -0.99
CA VAL A 20 20.79 -1.33 -0.78
C VAL A 20 19.51 -0.66 -0.28
N PRO A 21 19.56 0.11 0.83
CA PRO A 21 20.73 0.39 1.68
C PRO A 21 21.19 -0.83 2.51
N PRO A 22 22.48 -0.95 2.91
CA PRO A 22 22.98 -2.13 3.62
C PRO A 22 22.51 -2.24 5.08
N PHE A 23 21.75 -1.26 5.57
CA PHE A 23 21.25 -1.16 6.94
C PHE A 23 19.73 -1.01 6.96
N VAL A 24 19.13 -1.24 8.13
CA VAL A 24 17.73 -0.94 8.41
C VAL A 24 17.54 0.57 8.61
N TYR A 25 16.52 1.16 8.00
CA TYR A 25 16.24 2.59 8.12
C TYR A 25 14.76 2.85 8.39
N LEU A 26 14.44 4.04 8.92
CA LEU A 26 13.07 4.45 9.28
C LEU A 26 12.31 3.34 10.06
N ASP A 27 11.16 2.92 9.54
CA ASP A 27 10.27 1.97 10.21
C ASP A 27 10.80 0.52 10.14
N GLU A 28 11.70 0.18 9.20
CA GLU A 28 12.41 -1.11 9.23
C GLU A 28 13.17 -1.24 10.55
N LYS A 29 13.91 -0.19 10.93
CA LYS A 29 14.75 -0.14 12.13
C LYS A 29 13.93 -0.10 13.41
N ASN A 30 12.83 0.65 13.39
CA ASN A 30 12.11 0.98 14.63
C ASN A 30 10.99 -0.01 14.98
N PHE A 31 10.33 -0.61 13.98
CA PHE A 31 9.07 -1.33 14.22
C PHE A 31 9.03 -2.75 13.64
N PHE A 32 9.64 -2.97 12.49
CA PHE A 32 9.37 -4.18 11.71
C PHE A 32 10.48 -5.22 11.79
N VAL A 33 11.72 -4.86 11.48
CA VAL A 33 12.83 -5.83 11.49
C VAL A 33 13.16 -6.32 12.90
N PRO A 34 13.27 -5.47 13.95
CA PRO A 34 13.46 -5.97 15.32
C PRO A 34 12.35 -6.90 15.78
N ALA A 35 11.08 -6.57 15.47
CA ALA A 35 9.95 -7.41 15.84
C ALA A 35 9.94 -8.75 15.09
N ALA A 36 10.33 -8.75 13.80
CA ALA A 36 10.49 -9.99 13.04
C ALA A 36 11.61 -10.87 13.63
N LYS A 37 12.71 -10.28 14.09
CA LYS A 37 13.79 -11.02 14.77
C LYS A 37 13.33 -11.61 16.09
N SER A 38 12.58 -10.86 16.90
CA SER A 38 12.07 -11.39 18.19
C SER A 38 11.14 -12.59 18.01
N LEU A 39 10.40 -12.66 16.90
CA LEU A 39 9.60 -13.86 16.56
C LEU A 39 10.47 -15.09 16.31
N LEU A 40 11.67 -14.91 15.75
CA LEU A 40 12.59 -16.02 15.46
C LEU A 40 13.37 -16.47 16.69
N THR A 41 13.80 -15.53 17.53
CA THR A 41 14.57 -15.80 18.75
C THR A 41 13.68 -16.11 19.97
N GLN A 42 12.36 -16.02 19.82
CA GLN A 42 11.39 -16.12 20.92
C GLN A 42 11.66 -15.15 22.08
N SER A 43 12.31 -14.02 21.78
CA SER A 43 12.55 -12.97 22.76
C SER A 43 11.31 -12.09 22.91
N THR A 44 11.24 -11.33 24.00
CA THR A 44 10.17 -10.36 24.18
C THR A 44 10.16 -9.36 23.02
N GLU A 45 8.98 -9.15 22.43
CA GLU A 45 8.81 -8.10 21.43
C GLU A 45 9.11 -6.73 22.04
N PRO A 46 9.70 -5.79 21.29
CA PRO A 46 9.84 -4.42 21.75
C PRO A 46 8.48 -3.85 22.20
N PRO A 47 8.42 -3.06 23.29
CA PRO A 47 7.14 -2.69 23.91
C PRO A 47 6.21 -1.86 23.01
N TYR A 48 6.76 -1.24 21.96
CA TYR A 48 6.06 -0.38 21.00
C TYR A 48 5.53 -1.13 19.76
N THR A 49 5.70 -2.46 19.69
CA THR A 49 5.38 -3.24 18.49
C THR A 49 4.04 -3.96 18.60
N ILE A 50 3.29 -3.92 17.49
CA ILE A 50 1.94 -4.51 17.34
C ILE A 50 2.07 -5.94 16.78
N ILE A 51 1.34 -6.91 17.37
CA ILE A 51 1.27 -8.27 16.83
C ILE A 51 0.72 -8.20 15.40
N SER A 52 1.47 -8.70 14.41
CA SER A 52 1.11 -8.54 12.99
C SER A 52 1.61 -9.70 12.14
N PHE A 53 0.72 -10.25 11.31
CA PHE A 53 1.06 -11.29 10.34
C PHE A 53 2.12 -10.82 9.31
N GLY A 54 2.15 -9.52 8.99
CA GLY A 54 3.17 -8.97 8.08
C GLY A 54 4.59 -9.16 8.61
N LYS A 55 4.79 -9.17 9.93
CA LYS A 55 6.10 -9.41 10.54
C LYS A 55 6.52 -10.88 10.47
N VAL A 56 5.55 -11.80 10.45
CA VAL A 56 5.82 -13.23 10.21
C VAL A 56 6.36 -13.42 8.79
N LEU A 57 5.86 -12.67 7.81
CA LEU A 57 6.40 -12.67 6.44
C LEU A 57 7.83 -12.11 6.36
N ILE A 58 8.15 -11.06 7.12
CA ILE A 58 9.54 -10.56 7.21
C ILE A 58 10.44 -11.57 7.91
N ALA A 59 9.96 -12.17 9.01
CA ALA A 59 10.69 -13.19 9.76
C ALA A 59 10.98 -14.44 8.90
N SER A 60 10.06 -14.85 8.03
CA SER A 60 10.30 -15.95 7.10
C SER A 60 11.41 -15.61 6.09
N GLY A 61 11.47 -14.36 5.61
CA GLY A 61 12.58 -13.87 4.79
C GLY A 61 13.93 -13.94 5.51
N ILE A 62 13.99 -13.49 6.77
CA ILE A 62 15.20 -13.59 7.61
C ILE A 62 15.61 -15.05 7.79
N ARG A 63 14.65 -15.93 8.05
CA ARG A 63 14.91 -17.37 8.24
C ARG A 63 15.47 -18.02 6.97
N LEU A 64 14.98 -17.64 5.79
CA LEU A 64 15.35 -18.25 4.51
C LEU A 64 16.64 -17.68 3.90
N PHE A 65 16.87 -16.38 4.04
CA PHE A 65 17.98 -15.69 3.36
C PHE A 65 19.01 -15.06 4.32
N GLY A 66 18.82 -15.24 5.63
CA GLY A 66 19.69 -14.73 6.68
C GLY A 66 19.31 -13.33 7.20
N ASP A 67 19.90 -12.96 8.33
CA ASP A 67 19.71 -11.65 8.95
C ASP A 67 20.54 -10.55 8.26
N ASN A 68 20.09 -10.18 7.06
CA ASN A 68 20.73 -9.19 6.20
C ASN A 68 19.66 -8.48 5.33
N PRO A 69 20.02 -7.39 4.62
CA PRO A 69 19.09 -6.65 3.76
C PRO A 69 18.25 -7.50 2.79
N TRP A 70 18.81 -8.57 2.22
CA TRP A 70 18.05 -9.48 1.36
C TRP A 70 16.98 -10.23 2.14
N GLY A 71 17.31 -10.81 3.30
CA GLY A 71 16.34 -11.50 4.14
C GLY A 71 15.23 -10.60 4.67
N TRP A 72 15.53 -9.36 5.01
CA TRP A 72 14.51 -8.40 5.48
C TRP A 72 13.51 -8.04 4.38
N ARG A 73 13.99 -7.84 3.14
CA ARG A 73 13.23 -7.16 2.08
C ARG A 73 12.73 -8.09 0.96
N ALA A 74 13.28 -9.29 0.81
CA ALA A 74 12.85 -10.23 -0.22
C ALA A 74 11.34 -10.54 -0.18
N PRO A 75 10.71 -10.73 1.00
CA PRO A 75 9.25 -10.89 1.08
C PRO A 75 8.50 -9.67 0.52
N SER A 76 8.91 -8.45 0.87
CA SER A 76 8.31 -7.21 0.37
C SER A 76 8.42 -7.10 -1.16
N ALA A 77 9.59 -7.44 -1.71
CA ALA A 77 9.83 -7.41 -3.15
C ALA A 77 8.93 -8.40 -3.88
N LEU A 78 8.80 -9.62 -3.36
CA LEU A 78 7.92 -10.65 -3.90
C LEU A 78 6.45 -10.18 -3.90
N PHE A 79 5.98 -9.59 -2.81
CA PHE A 79 4.60 -9.08 -2.72
C PHE A 79 4.36 -7.89 -3.65
N GLY A 80 5.35 -7.03 -3.88
CA GLY A 80 5.26 -6.00 -4.91
C GLY A 80 5.11 -6.56 -6.33
N ILE A 81 5.77 -7.67 -6.65
CA ILE A 81 5.61 -8.37 -7.94
C ILE A 81 4.22 -9.01 -8.02
N LEU A 82 3.78 -9.66 -6.94
CA LEU A 82 2.44 -10.25 -6.86
C LEU A 82 1.35 -9.18 -7.06
N ALA A 83 1.50 -8.03 -6.43
CA ALA A 83 0.61 -6.89 -6.61
C ALA A 83 0.56 -6.42 -8.07
N ALA A 84 1.69 -6.35 -8.79
CA ALA A 84 1.71 -6.00 -10.21
C ALA A 84 0.85 -6.96 -11.07
N VAL A 85 0.95 -8.27 -10.80
CA VAL A 85 0.14 -9.30 -11.47
C VAL A 85 -1.34 -9.12 -11.13
N ILE A 86 -1.68 -8.92 -9.86
CA ILE A 86 -3.06 -8.72 -9.41
C ILE A 86 -3.65 -7.46 -10.05
N VAL A 87 -2.90 -6.35 -10.12
CA VAL A 87 -3.34 -5.10 -10.75
C VAL A 87 -3.69 -5.30 -12.21
N TYR A 88 -2.83 -6.00 -12.96
CA TYR A 88 -3.15 -6.37 -14.35
C TYR A 88 -4.45 -7.17 -14.44
N LEU A 89 -4.58 -8.24 -13.64
CA LEU A 89 -5.73 -9.14 -13.68
C LEU A 89 -7.02 -8.42 -13.26
N PHE A 90 -6.94 -7.57 -12.24
CA PHE A 90 -8.07 -6.84 -11.71
C PHE A 90 -8.55 -5.80 -12.71
N ALA A 91 -7.67 -4.93 -13.21
CA ALA A 91 -8.03 -3.94 -14.23
C ALA A 91 -8.60 -4.61 -15.50
N LYS A 92 -7.95 -5.69 -15.98
CA LYS A 92 -8.44 -6.46 -17.13
C LYS A 92 -9.85 -7.01 -16.90
N LYS A 93 -10.11 -7.58 -15.73
CA LYS A 93 -11.40 -8.24 -15.45
C LYS A 93 -12.50 -7.26 -15.04
N LEU A 94 -12.15 -6.12 -14.44
CA LEU A 94 -13.06 -5.05 -14.06
C LEU A 94 -13.65 -4.34 -15.28
N PHE A 95 -12.78 -4.02 -16.25
CA PHE A 95 -13.16 -3.27 -17.46
C PHE A 95 -13.23 -4.13 -18.73
N GLU A 96 -13.03 -5.45 -18.59
CA GLU A 96 -13.09 -6.44 -19.69
C GLU A 96 -12.16 -6.11 -20.88
N SER A 97 -11.06 -5.40 -20.60
CA SER A 97 -10.12 -4.93 -21.62
C SER A 97 -8.69 -5.31 -21.26
N GLN A 98 -8.04 -6.05 -22.16
CA GLN A 98 -6.63 -6.41 -22.03
C GLN A 98 -5.74 -5.16 -22.05
N THR A 99 -6.08 -4.15 -22.85
CA THR A 99 -5.33 -2.90 -22.95
C THR A 99 -5.40 -2.09 -21.66
N VAL A 100 -6.56 -2.07 -21.00
CA VAL A 100 -6.70 -1.45 -19.66
C VAL A 100 -5.84 -2.18 -18.64
N GLY A 101 -5.84 -3.52 -18.65
CA GLY A 101 -4.96 -4.33 -17.80
C GLY A 101 -3.47 -4.00 -18.02
N ILE A 102 -3.01 -3.97 -19.27
CA ILE A 102 -1.61 -3.64 -19.62
C ILE A 102 -1.27 -2.22 -19.16
N THR A 103 -2.16 -1.26 -19.40
CA THR A 103 -1.95 0.14 -18.99
C THR A 103 -1.85 0.27 -17.47
N ALA A 104 -2.73 -0.41 -16.72
CA ALA A 104 -2.71 -0.39 -15.26
C ALA A 104 -1.40 -0.92 -14.68
N VAL A 105 -0.88 -2.04 -15.21
CA VAL A 105 0.39 -2.58 -14.71
C VAL A 105 1.58 -1.71 -15.12
N ILE A 106 1.56 -1.04 -16.28
CA ILE A 106 2.59 -0.04 -16.63
C ILE A 106 2.60 1.09 -15.59
N LEU A 107 1.44 1.72 -15.35
CA LEU A 107 1.32 2.78 -14.33
C LEU A 107 1.80 2.31 -12.96
N PHE A 108 1.40 1.11 -12.53
CA PHE A 108 1.86 0.50 -11.26
C PHE A 108 3.37 0.26 -11.20
N THR A 109 3.98 -0.14 -12.33
CA THR A 109 5.42 -0.39 -12.41
C THR A 109 6.22 0.89 -12.15
N PHE A 110 5.71 2.01 -12.65
CA PHE A 110 6.36 3.33 -12.60
C PHE A 110 5.78 4.25 -11.52
N GLU A 111 5.02 3.68 -10.58
CA GLU A 111 4.57 4.38 -9.37
C GLU A 111 5.66 4.29 -8.30
N THR A 112 6.18 5.45 -7.91
CA THR A 112 7.34 5.59 -7.02
C THR A 112 7.05 5.09 -5.61
N ALA A 113 5.85 5.33 -5.07
CA ALA A 113 5.49 4.85 -3.73
C ALA A 113 5.41 3.31 -3.65
N TRP A 114 4.92 2.67 -4.72
CA TRP A 114 4.88 1.21 -4.82
C TRP A 114 6.27 0.61 -4.97
N PHE A 115 7.14 1.25 -5.77
CA PHE A 115 8.53 0.86 -5.87
C PHE A 115 9.21 0.88 -4.50
N VAL A 116 9.14 2.01 -3.78
CA VAL A 116 9.76 2.16 -2.45
C VAL A 116 9.20 1.15 -1.45
N ASN A 117 7.88 1.07 -1.28
CA ASN A 117 7.26 0.16 -0.29
C ASN A 117 7.56 -1.32 -0.57
N SER A 118 7.72 -1.70 -1.84
CA SER A 118 8.08 -3.08 -2.19
C SER A 118 9.56 -3.40 -1.97
N ARG A 119 10.40 -2.42 -1.65
CA ARG A 119 11.84 -2.60 -1.46
C ARG A 119 12.30 -2.34 -0.02
N VAL A 120 11.35 -2.22 0.90
CA VAL A 120 11.59 -2.04 2.32
C VAL A 120 10.82 -3.08 3.11
N ALA A 121 11.37 -3.49 4.25
CA ALA A 121 10.77 -4.43 5.18
C ALA A 121 9.68 -3.75 6.01
N MET A 122 8.61 -3.30 5.36
CA MET A 122 7.42 -2.70 5.97
C MET A 122 6.17 -3.54 5.69
N VAL A 123 5.21 -3.51 6.61
CA VAL A 123 4.00 -4.35 6.48
C VAL A 123 2.98 -3.80 5.48
N GLU A 124 3.15 -2.54 5.08
CA GLU A 124 2.32 -1.78 4.15
C GLU A 124 2.14 -2.50 2.82
N VAL A 125 3.21 -3.07 2.26
CA VAL A 125 3.15 -3.79 0.98
C VAL A 125 2.33 -5.08 1.07
N PHE A 126 2.46 -5.84 2.17
CA PHE A 126 1.68 -7.06 2.39
C PHE A 126 0.20 -6.71 2.55
N PHE A 127 -0.09 -5.74 3.41
CA PHE A 127 -1.44 -5.25 3.66
C PHE A 127 -2.11 -4.77 2.36
N ALA A 128 -1.44 -3.91 1.59
CA ALA A 128 -1.99 -3.39 0.35
C ALA A 128 -2.24 -4.52 -0.67
N THR A 129 -1.28 -5.43 -0.83
CA THR A 129 -1.41 -6.57 -1.76
C THR A 129 -2.60 -7.47 -1.39
N PHE A 130 -2.78 -7.78 -0.10
CA PHE A 130 -3.94 -8.54 0.37
C PHE A 130 -5.25 -7.80 0.10
N VAL A 131 -5.33 -6.50 0.40
CA VAL A 131 -6.55 -5.72 0.14
C VAL A 131 -6.91 -5.75 -1.34
N ILE A 132 -5.95 -5.52 -2.24
CA ILE A 132 -6.20 -5.51 -3.70
C ILE A 132 -6.60 -6.90 -4.19
N LEU A 133 -5.94 -7.96 -3.72
CA LEU A 133 -6.30 -9.34 -4.04
C LEU A 133 -7.72 -9.68 -3.55
N ALA A 134 -8.07 -9.27 -2.33
CA ALA A 134 -9.39 -9.50 -1.76
C ALA A 134 -10.48 -8.81 -2.59
N PHE A 135 -10.27 -7.55 -3.01
CA PHE A 135 -11.19 -6.84 -3.91
C PHE A 135 -11.25 -7.45 -5.31
N TYR A 136 -10.14 -7.95 -5.85
CA TYR A 136 -10.15 -8.69 -7.12
C TYR A 136 -11.02 -9.95 -7.02
N LEU A 137 -10.85 -10.75 -5.97
CA LEU A 137 -11.65 -11.95 -5.72
C LEU A 137 -13.12 -11.59 -5.44
N LEU A 138 -13.38 -10.51 -4.71
CA LEU A 138 -14.73 -10.00 -4.51
C LEU A 138 -15.39 -9.60 -5.83
N TRP A 139 -14.65 -8.97 -6.73
CA TRP A 139 -15.14 -8.64 -8.07
C TRP A 139 -15.48 -9.90 -8.88
N LEU A 140 -14.65 -10.95 -8.80
CA LEU A 140 -14.96 -12.24 -9.40
C LEU A 140 -16.23 -12.87 -8.81
N PHE A 141 -16.44 -12.77 -7.50
CA PHE A 141 -17.71 -13.17 -6.88
C PHE A 141 -18.90 -12.35 -7.40
N ILE A 142 -18.74 -11.02 -7.51
CA ILE A 142 -19.80 -10.13 -8.00
C ILE A 142 -20.18 -10.50 -9.44
N LYS A 143 -19.21 -10.82 -10.28
CA LYS A 143 -19.43 -11.14 -11.69
C LYS A 143 -19.93 -12.58 -11.89
N ASP A 144 -19.23 -13.56 -11.30
CA ASP A 144 -19.40 -14.98 -11.61
C ASP A 144 -20.31 -15.71 -10.60
N ARG A 145 -20.64 -15.07 -9.46
CA ARG A 145 -21.55 -15.59 -8.40
C ARG A 145 -21.13 -16.90 -7.74
N ARG A 146 -19.86 -17.27 -7.84
CA ARG A 146 -19.34 -18.50 -7.22
C ARG A 146 -18.89 -18.23 -5.79
N ASN A 147 -19.49 -18.92 -4.82
CA ASN A 147 -19.24 -18.68 -3.39
C ASN A 147 -17.78 -18.84 -2.98
N TYR A 148 -17.00 -19.69 -3.65
CA TYR A 148 -15.57 -19.84 -3.34
C TYR A 148 -14.80 -18.53 -3.55
N PHE A 149 -15.17 -17.68 -4.51
CA PHE A 149 -14.55 -16.36 -4.67
C PHE A 149 -14.81 -15.45 -3.48
N LEU A 150 -16.02 -15.49 -2.90
CA LEU A 150 -16.34 -14.74 -1.70
C LEU A 150 -15.55 -15.28 -0.50
N ILE A 151 -15.55 -16.60 -0.29
CA ILE A 151 -14.82 -17.22 0.83
C ILE A 151 -13.33 -16.94 0.73
N THR A 152 -12.72 -17.13 -0.45
CA THR A 152 -11.30 -16.81 -0.67
C THR A 152 -11.02 -15.31 -0.49
N SER A 153 -11.86 -14.41 -1.02
CA SER A 153 -11.77 -12.97 -0.76
C SER A 153 -11.76 -12.67 0.75
N SER A 154 -12.62 -13.35 1.51
CA SER A 154 -12.78 -13.16 2.95
C SER A 154 -11.60 -13.72 3.74
N VAL A 155 -11.01 -14.83 3.29
CA VAL A 155 -9.74 -15.33 3.84
C VAL A 155 -8.64 -14.28 3.65
N ILE A 156 -8.51 -13.71 2.45
CA ILE A 156 -7.49 -12.69 2.18
C ILE A 156 -7.75 -11.41 2.98
N PHE A 157 -9.02 -10.97 3.15
CA PHE A 157 -9.34 -9.86 4.05
C PHE A 157 -8.99 -10.18 5.51
N GLY A 158 -9.16 -11.42 5.97
CA GLY A 158 -8.71 -11.87 7.29
C GLY A 158 -7.19 -11.78 7.47
N LEU A 159 -6.40 -12.15 6.44
CA LEU A 159 -4.94 -11.95 6.43
C LEU A 159 -4.56 -10.46 6.43
N ALA A 160 -5.30 -9.62 5.69
CA ALA A 160 -5.12 -8.17 5.74
C ALA A 160 -5.39 -7.62 7.15
N LEU A 161 -6.45 -8.08 7.81
CA LEU A 161 -6.81 -7.70 9.18
C LEU A 161 -5.75 -8.16 10.20
N ALA A 162 -5.23 -9.37 10.05
CA ALA A 162 -4.14 -9.90 10.87
C ALA A 162 -2.82 -9.15 10.63
N THR A 163 -2.66 -8.53 9.46
CA THR A 163 -1.51 -7.67 9.16
C THR A 163 -1.69 -6.28 9.77
N LYS A 164 -2.88 -5.68 9.65
CA LYS A 164 -3.16 -4.32 10.11
C LYS A 164 -4.66 -4.11 10.36
N TRP A 165 -5.02 -3.56 11.52
CA TRP A 165 -6.42 -3.26 11.89
C TRP A 165 -7.12 -2.27 10.96
N SER A 166 -6.35 -1.43 10.25
CA SER A 166 -6.91 -0.56 9.21
C SER A 166 -7.59 -1.35 8.08
N ALA A 167 -7.48 -2.68 8.01
CA ALA A 167 -8.27 -3.53 7.14
C ALA A 167 -9.78 -3.45 7.38
N LEU A 168 -10.22 -2.99 8.56
CA LEU A 168 -11.64 -2.78 8.82
C LEU A 168 -12.29 -1.81 7.82
N PHE A 169 -11.54 -0.81 7.34
CA PHE A 169 -12.04 0.17 6.37
C PHE A 169 -12.27 -0.43 4.97
N PRO A 170 -11.32 -1.14 4.33
CA PRO A 170 -11.58 -1.83 3.08
C PRO A 170 -12.59 -2.99 3.24
N ILE A 171 -12.69 -3.63 4.40
CA ILE A 171 -13.77 -4.61 4.68
C ILE A 171 -15.14 -3.93 4.65
N LEU A 172 -15.28 -2.74 5.24
CA LEU A 172 -16.52 -1.96 5.15
C LEU A 172 -16.83 -1.59 3.69
N ALA A 173 -15.84 -1.18 2.90
CA ALA A 173 -16.00 -0.96 1.47
C ALA A 173 -16.42 -2.23 0.71
N ALA A 174 -15.95 -3.42 1.10
CA ALA A 174 -16.40 -4.69 0.54
C ALA A 174 -17.89 -4.96 0.87
N ILE A 175 -18.32 -4.70 2.11
CA ILE A 175 -19.73 -4.81 2.53
C ILE A 175 -20.62 -3.87 1.72
N ILE A 176 -20.20 -2.62 1.57
CA ILE A 176 -20.90 -1.64 0.73
C ILE A 176 -20.95 -2.14 -0.73
N SER A 177 -19.85 -2.66 -1.27
CA SER A 177 -19.83 -3.21 -2.64
C SER A 177 -20.85 -4.34 -2.83
N ILE A 178 -21.03 -5.21 -1.83
CA ILE A 178 -22.03 -6.29 -1.84
C ILE A 178 -23.46 -5.73 -1.81
N SER A 179 -23.70 -4.60 -1.12
CA SER A 179 -25.05 -4.01 -1.04
C SER A 179 -25.52 -3.44 -2.39
N PHE A 180 -24.61 -2.91 -3.20
CA PHE A 180 -24.86 -2.41 -4.56
C PHE A 180 -25.12 -3.52 -5.60
N VAL A 181 -24.99 -4.78 -5.22
CA VAL A 181 -25.22 -5.90 -6.11
C VAL A 181 -26.72 -6.08 -6.37
N SER A 182 -27.21 -5.53 -7.48
CA SER A 182 -28.65 -5.53 -7.83
C SER A 182 -29.27 -6.92 -7.99
N LYS A 183 -28.51 -7.91 -8.49
CA LYS A 183 -29.01 -9.28 -8.73
C LYS A 183 -29.08 -10.17 -7.48
N LEU A 184 -28.65 -9.70 -6.31
CA LEU A 184 -28.78 -10.45 -5.06
C LEU A 184 -29.99 -9.92 -4.27
N ASP A 185 -30.85 -10.83 -3.83
CA ASP A 185 -31.89 -10.52 -2.85
C ASP A 185 -31.28 -10.17 -1.48
N ALA A 186 -32.09 -9.61 -0.59
CA ALA A 186 -31.64 -9.17 0.72
C ALA A 186 -31.05 -10.31 1.56
N SER A 187 -31.65 -11.51 1.51
CA SER A 187 -31.17 -12.69 2.24
C SER A 187 -29.77 -13.08 1.80
N LYS A 188 -29.52 -13.20 0.48
CA LYS A 188 -28.20 -13.53 -0.07
C LYS A 188 -27.17 -12.45 0.22
N LYS A 189 -27.55 -11.17 0.24
CA LYS A 189 -26.64 -10.09 0.66
C LYS A 189 -26.24 -10.25 2.12
N ILE A 190 -27.19 -10.52 3.01
CA ILE A 190 -26.92 -10.77 4.44
C ILE A 190 -26.02 -11.99 4.60
N THR A 191 -26.35 -13.12 3.94
CA THR A 191 -25.52 -14.33 3.99
C THR A 191 -24.10 -14.06 3.49
N ALA A 192 -23.93 -13.30 2.41
CA ALA A 192 -22.62 -12.95 1.88
C ALA A 192 -21.81 -12.08 2.86
N VAL A 193 -22.45 -11.09 3.49
CA VAL A 193 -21.82 -10.25 4.51
C VAL A 193 -21.44 -11.06 5.75
N LEU A 194 -22.32 -11.93 6.23
CA LEU A 194 -22.04 -12.80 7.37
C LEU A 194 -20.90 -13.78 7.06
N ALA A 195 -20.92 -14.42 5.89
CA ALA A 195 -19.84 -15.29 5.44
C ALA A 195 -18.51 -14.55 5.38
N LEU A 196 -18.52 -13.29 4.89
CA LEU A 196 -17.34 -12.44 4.86
C LEU A 196 -16.82 -12.16 6.27
N LEU A 197 -17.66 -11.66 7.16
CA LEU A 197 -17.27 -11.28 8.52
C LEU A 197 -16.79 -12.47 9.35
N ILE A 198 -17.54 -13.58 9.33
CA ILE A 198 -17.18 -14.79 10.07
C ILE A 198 -15.83 -15.32 9.56
N THR A 199 -15.68 -15.48 8.25
CA THR A 199 -14.42 -15.99 7.67
C THR A 199 -13.24 -15.06 7.96
N CYS A 200 -13.42 -13.75 7.85
CA CYS A 200 -12.37 -12.77 8.17
C CYS A 200 -11.91 -12.90 9.62
N LEU A 201 -12.87 -12.96 10.56
CA LEU A 201 -12.57 -13.08 11.99
C LEU A 201 -11.92 -14.42 12.32
N THR A 202 -12.41 -15.52 11.75
CA THR A 202 -11.79 -16.84 11.93
C THR A 202 -10.33 -16.82 11.47
N VAL A 203 -10.04 -16.28 10.29
CA VAL A 203 -8.65 -16.19 9.79
C VAL A 203 -7.79 -15.26 10.64
N TYR A 204 -8.35 -14.15 11.13
CA TYR A 204 -7.65 -13.26 12.06
C TYR A 204 -7.20 -14.00 13.33
N PHE A 205 -8.10 -14.73 13.98
CA PHE A 205 -7.76 -15.50 15.18
C PHE A 205 -6.79 -16.65 14.90
N ILE A 206 -6.95 -17.36 13.78
CA ILE A 206 -6.01 -18.42 13.37
C ILE A 206 -4.60 -17.85 13.15
N ALA A 207 -4.48 -16.71 12.46
CA ALA A 207 -3.19 -16.08 12.19
C ALA A 207 -2.47 -15.64 13.49
N LEU A 208 -3.22 -15.33 14.54
CA LEU A 208 -2.69 -14.91 15.84
C LEU A 208 -2.62 -16.05 16.86
N LEU A 209 -3.08 -17.26 16.51
CA LEU A 209 -3.08 -18.43 17.39
C LEU A 209 -1.68 -18.79 17.90
N PRO A 210 -0.59 -18.74 17.10
CA PRO A 210 0.75 -19.02 17.61
C PRO A 210 1.16 -18.07 18.75
N PHE A 211 0.78 -16.78 18.65
CA PHE A 211 1.07 -15.80 19.70
C PHE A 211 0.27 -16.11 20.98
N ILE A 212 -1.03 -16.42 20.83
CA ILE A 212 -1.90 -16.77 21.96
C ILE A 212 -1.38 -18.03 22.66
N TRP A 213 -0.95 -19.03 21.89
CA TRP A 213 -0.39 -20.27 22.40
C TRP A 213 0.90 -20.04 23.19
N GLN A 214 1.80 -19.20 22.67
CA GLN A 214 3.10 -18.95 23.30
C GLN A 214 3.02 -17.99 24.50
N SER A 215 2.21 -16.94 24.40
CA SER A 215 2.19 -15.82 25.37
C SER A 215 0.99 -15.83 26.31
N GLY A 216 -0.02 -16.65 26.03
CA GLY A 216 -1.28 -16.70 26.77
C GLY A 216 -2.30 -15.63 26.33
N ILE A 217 -3.57 -15.88 26.67
CA ILE A 217 -4.69 -15.01 26.30
C ILE A 217 -4.61 -13.63 26.98
N ASP A 218 -4.07 -13.55 28.19
CA ASP A 218 -3.94 -12.29 28.93
C ASP A 218 -3.00 -11.32 28.22
N GLN A 219 -1.87 -11.82 27.71
CA GLN A 219 -0.93 -11.01 26.93
C GLN A 219 -1.54 -10.58 25.59
N PHE A 220 -2.32 -11.45 24.96
CA PHE A 220 -3.07 -11.09 23.75
C PHE A 220 -4.03 -9.93 24.03
N ILE A 221 -4.83 -10.00 25.10
CA ILE A 221 -5.76 -8.95 25.50
C ILE A 221 -4.99 -7.66 25.85
N LEU A 222 -3.89 -7.76 26.60
CA LEU A 222 -3.07 -6.61 26.97
C LEU A 222 -2.50 -5.90 25.74
N LYS A 223 -1.95 -6.65 24.78
CA LYS A 223 -1.45 -6.11 23.52
C LYS A 223 -2.56 -5.44 22.71
N HIS A 224 -3.76 -6.00 22.68
CA HIS A 224 -4.92 -5.39 22.02
C HIS A 224 -5.36 -4.08 22.68
N LYS A 225 -5.33 -4.01 24.02
CA LYS A 225 -5.54 -2.76 24.77
C LYS A 225 -4.46 -1.72 24.46
N GLN A 226 -3.19 -2.14 24.35
CA GLN A 226 -2.09 -1.26 23.97
C GLN A 226 -2.23 -0.74 22.53
N ILE A 227 -2.65 -1.58 21.58
CA ILE A 227 -2.96 -1.16 20.21
C ILE A 227 -4.07 -0.13 20.23
N TRP A 228 -5.19 -0.41 20.91
CA TRP A 228 -6.30 0.53 21.03
C TRP A 228 -5.85 1.86 21.63
N HIS A 229 -5.11 1.82 22.74
CA HIS A 229 -4.55 3.00 23.38
C HIS A 229 -3.63 3.79 22.45
N TYR A 230 -2.75 3.11 21.70
CA TYR A 230 -1.88 3.72 20.70
C TYR A 230 -2.67 4.40 19.56
N GLN A 231 -3.79 3.80 19.13
CA GLN A 231 -4.61 4.34 18.04
C GLN A 231 -5.54 5.48 18.48
N THR A 232 -5.89 5.57 19.76
CA THR A 232 -6.92 6.49 20.28
C THR A 232 -6.40 7.59 21.21
N LEU A 233 -5.31 7.34 21.94
CA LEU A 233 -4.87 8.19 23.06
C LEU A 233 -3.45 8.75 22.90
N TRP A 234 -2.69 8.31 21.89
CA TRP A 234 -1.42 8.94 21.54
C TRP A 234 -1.65 10.25 20.78
N LEU A 235 -1.95 11.29 21.55
CA LEU A 235 -2.06 12.66 21.09
C LEU A 235 -0.73 13.15 20.49
N PRO A 236 -0.75 14.08 19.51
CA PRO A 236 0.45 14.61 18.87
C PRO A 236 1.52 15.15 19.83
N GLN A 237 1.11 15.58 21.02
CA GLN A 237 1.95 16.13 22.08
C GLN A 237 2.85 15.07 22.76
N ASN A 238 2.43 13.81 22.77
CA ASN A 238 3.19 12.69 23.35
C ASN A 238 4.04 11.94 22.32
N PHE A 239 3.75 12.10 21.03
CA PHE A 239 4.47 11.45 19.94
C PHE A 239 5.95 11.86 19.85
N GLN A 240 6.26 13.14 20.11
CA GLN A 240 7.64 13.62 20.21
C GLN A 240 8.41 13.03 21.40
N LYS A 241 7.72 12.71 22.50
CA LYS A 241 8.33 12.10 23.70
C LYS A 241 8.49 10.60 23.56
N ALA A 242 7.57 9.95 22.86
CA ALA A 242 7.52 8.49 22.76
C ALA A 242 8.34 7.92 21.59
N ALA A 243 8.76 8.76 20.63
CA ALA A 243 9.55 8.32 19.49
C ALA A 243 10.79 9.22 19.28
N PRO A 244 11.83 9.09 20.15
CA PRO A 244 13.09 9.83 20.02
C PRO A 244 13.88 9.51 18.73
N TYR A 245 13.40 8.56 17.91
CA TYR A 245 14.04 8.05 16.70
C TYR A 245 13.32 8.44 15.40
N ILE A 246 12.23 9.19 15.47
CA ILE A 246 11.63 9.79 14.27
C ILE A 246 12.60 10.91 13.85
N PRO A 247 13.11 10.89 12.60
CA PRO A 247 13.91 12.01 12.11
C PRO A 247 13.16 13.30 12.43
N LYS A 248 13.85 14.32 12.92
CA LYS A 248 13.25 15.61 13.26
C LYS A 248 12.72 16.26 11.98
N PHE A 249 11.60 15.77 11.49
CA PHE A 249 10.85 16.31 10.38
C PHE A 249 10.02 17.47 10.93
N GLU A 250 10.71 18.51 11.41
CA GLU A 250 10.09 19.71 11.96
C GLU A 250 9.12 20.33 10.94
N TYR A 251 9.40 20.12 9.64
CA TYR A 251 8.62 20.58 8.48
C TYR A 251 7.47 19.66 8.02
N VAL A 252 7.37 18.44 8.53
CA VAL A 252 6.35 17.45 8.07
C VAL A 252 5.22 17.31 9.09
N LYS A 253 5.33 17.93 10.27
CA LYS A 253 4.35 17.86 11.35
C LYS A 253 2.93 18.21 10.89
N ASP A 254 2.77 19.27 10.10
CA ASP A 254 1.45 19.72 9.61
C ASP A 254 0.87 18.72 8.59
N THR A 255 1.71 18.19 7.70
CA THR A 255 1.31 17.16 6.73
C THR A 255 0.84 15.89 7.42
N LEU A 256 1.52 15.48 8.49
CA LEU A 256 1.18 14.28 9.22
C LEU A 256 -0.10 14.43 10.07
N GLN A 257 -0.53 15.66 10.36
CA GLN A 257 -1.75 15.95 11.13
C GLN A 257 -2.95 16.19 10.24
N ASN A 258 -2.75 16.69 9.03
CA ASN A 258 -3.83 17.06 8.14
C ASN A 258 -3.81 16.17 6.89
N PRO A 259 -4.68 15.14 6.82
CA PRO A 259 -4.78 14.29 5.63
C PRO A 259 -5.02 15.06 4.33
N LEU A 260 -5.65 16.24 4.36
CA LEU A 260 -5.82 17.09 3.17
C LEU A 260 -4.49 17.43 2.50
N LEU A 261 -3.41 17.55 3.28
CA LEU A 261 -2.06 17.85 2.79
C LEU A 261 -1.33 16.63 2.22
N TRP A 262 -1.94 15.44 2.25
CA TRP A 262 -1.38 14.24 1.61
C TRP A 262 -1.62 14.24 0.10
N LEU A 263 -2.78 14.74 -0.32
CA LEU A 263 -2.91 15.37 -1.63
C LEU A 263 -2.04 16.62 -1.53
N VAL A 264 -1.26 17.05 -2.48
CA VAL A 264 -0.22 18.12 -2.37
C VAL A 264 1.16 17.48 -2.19
N ASP A 265 1.21 16.16 -1.93
CA ASP A 265 2.37 15.28 -2.08
C ASP A 265 3.65 15.92 -1.52
N LYS A 266 3.67 16.14 -0.22
CA LYS A 266 4.89 16.53 0.50
C LYS A 266 5.70 15.27 0.75
N PRO A 267 6.88 15.12 0.14
CA PRO A 267 7.63 13.88 0.26
C PRO A 267 8.18 13.66 1.67
N GLY A 268 8.24 12.39 2.09
CA GLY A 268 8.95 11.97 3.29
C GLY A 268 10.36 11.50 2.92
N THR A 269 11.39 11.95 3.63
CA THR A 269 12.79 11.74 3.18
C THR A 269 13.65 11.06 4.25
N TYR A 270 14.48 10.10 3.88
CA TYR A 270 15.66 9.74 4.68
C TYR A 270 16.89 10.26 3.95
N LEU A 271 17.57 11.26 4.51
CA LEU A 271 18.71 11.93 3.88
C LEU A 271 20.00 11.61 4.67
N GLU A 272 21.01 11.11 3.97
CA GLU A 272 22.36 10.88 4.46
C GLU A 272 23.35 11.61 3.55
N GLU A 273 24.18 12.50 4.10
CA GLU A 273 25.28 13.10 3.34
C GLU A 273 26.38 12.04 3.11
N ALA A 274 26.75 11.83 1.85
CA ALA A 274 27.86 10.98 1.48
C ALA A 274 29.18 11.77 1.43
N GLN A 275 30.30 11.06 1.39
CA GLN A 275 31.61 11.69 1.17
C GLN A 275 31.66 12.39 -0.19
N ASN A 276 32.41 13.50 -0.29
CA ASN A 276 32.60 14.34 -1.48
C ASN A 276 31.38 15.18 -1.93
N GLY A 277 30.52 15.60 -0.99
CA GLY A 277 29.43 16.55 -1.27
C GLY A 277 28.22 15.96 -2.02
N GLN A 278 28.18 14.63 -2.17
CA GLN A 278 27.00 13.91 -2.66
C GLN A 278 26.02 13.63 -1.52
N VAL A 279 24.76 13.42 -1.85
CA VAL A 279 23.70 13.08 -0.90
C VAL A 279 23.06 11.76 -1.32
N ARG A 280 22.70 10.93 -0.35
CA ARG A 280 21.89 9.72 -0.53
C ARG A 280 20.55 9.93 0.12
N GLU A 281 19.50 9.64 -0.63
CA GLU A 281 18.14 9.79 -0.14
C GLU A 281 17.29 8.57 -0.46
N ILE A 282 16.34 8.27 0.42
CA ILE A 282 15.16 7.47 0.05
C ILE A 282 13.95 8.37 0.19
N LEU A 283 13.52 8.87 -0.96
CA LEU A 283 12.39 9.77 -1.11
C LEU A 283 11.10 8.95 -1.22
N PHE A 284 10.17 9.18 -0.31
CA PHE A 284 8.80 8.72 -0.44
C PHE A 284 7.95 9.81 -1.09
N ILE A 285 7.59 9.62 -2.36
CA ILE A 285 6.77 10.52 -3.16
C ILE A 285 5.83 9.69 -4.03
N PHE A 286 4.67 10.22 -4.38
CA PHE A 286 3.83 9.61 -5.41
C PHE A 286 4.30 10.03 -6.80
N ASN A 287 3.99 9.25 -7.83
CA ASN A 287 4.18 9.77 -9.18
C ASN A 287 3.05 10.79 -9.46
N PRO A 288 3.31 12.11 -9.50
CA PRO A 288 2.26 13.11 -9.59
C PRO A 288 1.55 13.09 -10.93
N VAL A 289 2.24 12.59 -11.97
CA VAL A 289 1.66 12.37 -13.30
C VAL A 289 0.57 11.31 -13.20
N ILE A 290 0.69 10.32 -12.31
CA ILE A 290 -0.34 9.32 -12.01
C ILE A 290 -1.36 9.89 -11.01
N PHE A 291 -0.87 10.35 -9.86
CA PHE A 291 -1.68 10.69 -8.69
C PHE A 291 -2.72 11.78 -8.99
N TRP A 292 -2.33 12.89 -9.61
CA TRP A 292 -3.25 14.00 -9.80
C TRP A 292 -4.34 13.76 -10.85
N PRO A 293 -4.00 13.35 -12.09
CA PRO A 293 -5.01 12.99 -13.07
C PRO A 293 -5.87 11.83 -12.58
N GLY A 294 -5.27 10.85 -11.90
CA GLY A 294 -6.02 9.72 -11.36
C GLY A 294 -7.03 10.13 -10.29
N LEU A 295 -6.68 11.06 -9.39
CA LEU A 295 -7.62 11.58 -8.38
C LEU A 295 -8.81 12.29 -9.03
N LEU A 296 -8.56 13.16 -10.02
CA LEU A 296 -9.61 13.83 -10.78
C LEU A 296 -10.53 12.83 -11.48
N LEU A 297 -9.95 11.85 -12.17
CA LEU A 297 -10.70 10.84 -12.90
C LEU A 297 -11.41 9.84 -11.98
N LEU A 298 -10.94 9.67 -10.74
CA LEU A 298 -11.64 8.91 -9.71
C LEU A 298 -12.96 9.59 -9.33
N LEU A 299 -12.96 10.92 -9.20
CA LEU A 299 -14.19 11.69 -8.96
C LEU A 299 -15.14 11.60 -10.17
N VAL A 300 -14.62 11.63 -11.40
CA VAL A 300 -15.44 11.41 -12.61
C VAL A 300 -16.09 10.02 -12.59
N SER A 301 -15.35 8.98 -12.21
CA SER A 301 -15.89 7.62 -12.04
C SER A 301 -16.95 7.55 -10.96
N LEU A 302 -16.76 8.25 -9.83
CA LEU A 302 -17.74 8.30 -8.75
C LEU A 302 -19.07 8.89 -9.24
N VAL A 303 -19.02 10.06 -9.90
CA VAL A 303 -20.21 10.75 -10.42
C VAL A 303 -20.92 9.90 -11.48
N LYS A 304 -20.18 9.38 -12.46
CA LYS A 304 -20.75 8.52 -13.51
C LYS A 304 -21.30 7.22 -12.94
N GLY A 305 -20.57 6.59 -12.02
CA GLY A 305 -20.97 5.34 -11.38
C GLY A 305 -22.30 5.46 -10.64
N PHE A 306 -22.55 6.58 -9.95
CA PHE A 306 -23.84 6.81 -9.31
C PHE A 306 -24.94 7.11 -10.33
N LYS A 307 -24.66 7.97 -11.32
CA LYS A 307 -25.63 8.33 -12.37
C LYS A 307 -26.09 7.11 -13.17
N ASP A 308 -25.16 6.23 -13.52
CA ASP A 308 -25.38 5.10 -14.40
C ASP A 308 -25.61 3.79 -13.62
N SER A 309 -25.56 3.84 -12.28
CA SER A 309 -25.62 2.67 -11.39
C SER A 309 -24.58 1.58 -11.74
N ASP A 310 -23.39 2.01 -12.17
CA ASP A 310 -22.31 1.12 -12.61
C ASP A 310 -21.29 0.87 -11.49
N LEU A 311 -21.40 -0.30 -10.85
CA LEU A 311 -20.48 -0.72 -9.80
C LEU A 311 -19.02 -0.80 -10.28
N ARG A 312 -18.75 -1.01 -11.58
CA ARG A 312 -17.38 -1.00 -12.12
C ARG A 312 -16.69 0.34 -11.89
N LEU A 313 -17.45 1.43 -12.04
CA LEU A 313 -16.98 2.79 -11.84
C LEU A 313 -17.01 3.22 -10.37
N LEU A 314 -17.90 2.65 -9.56
CA LEU A 314 -17.97 2.95 -8.11
C LEU A 314 -16.90 2.23 -7.28
N LEU A 315 -16.43 1.05 -7.73
CA LEU A 315 -15.57 0.20 -6.91
C LEU A 315 -14.23 0.87 -6.57
N MET A 316 -13.51 1.42 -7.55
CA MET A 316 -12.20 2.04 -7.30
C MET A 316 -12.30 3.31 -6.42
N PRO A 317 -13.27 4.22 -6.63
CA PRO A 317 -13.53 5.32 -5.70
C PRO A 317 -13.80 4.85 -4.27
N LEU A 318 -14.58 3.79 -4.09
CA LEU A 318 -14.89 3.23 -2.77
C LEU A 318 -13.65 2.64 -2.08
N VAL A 319 -12.81 1.90 -2.83
CA VAL A 319 -11.53 1.38 -2.33
C VAL A 319 -10.61 2.53 -1.93
N PHE A 320 -10.46 3.56 -2.77
CA PHE A 320 -9.66 4.74 -2.44
C PHE A 320 -10.18 5.47 -1.19
N ALA A 321 -11.50 5.70 -1.11
CA ALA A 321 -12.12 6.35 0.04
C ALA A 321 -11.85 5.59 1.34
N SER A 322 -11.90 4.25 1.31
CA SER A 322 -11.55 3.40 2.46
C SER A 322 -10.09 3.49 2.88
N SER A 323 -9.18 3.91 1.98
CA SER A 323 -7.78 4.16 2.28
C SER A 323 -7.51 5.54 2.87
N TYR A 324 -8.39 6.50 2.64
CA TYR A 324 -8.10 7.92 2.88
C TYR A 324 -9.01 8.56 3.95
N LEU A 325 -10.33 8.42 3.82
CA LEU A 325 -11.30 9.05 4.72
C LEU A 325 -11.10 8.72 6.21
N PRO A 326 -10.74 7.49 6.61
CA PRO A 326 -10.57 7.17 8.03
C PRO A 326 -9.55 8.04 8.75
N TRP A 327 -8.54 8.54 8.04
CA TRP A 327 -7.45 9.31 8.64
C TRP A 327 -7.85 10.72 9.05
N PHE A 328 -8.95 11.26 8.52
CA PHE A 328 -9.53 12.54 8.96
C PHE A 328 -10.05 12.49 10.40
N PHE A 329 -10.38 11.30 10.88
CA PHE A 329 -10.93 11.09 12.22
C PHE A 329 -9.89 10.52 13.18
N SER A 330 -8.64 10.36 12.73
CA SER A 330 -7.58 9.80 13.56
C SER A 330 -6.99 10.88 14.47
N PRO A 331 -6.92 10.66 15.79
CA PRO A 331 -6.34 11.64 16.71
C PRO A 331 -4.80 11.65 16.70
N ARG A 332 -4.16 10.74 15.95
CA ARG A 332 -2.71 10.55 15.85
C ARG A 332 -2.14 11.13 14.55
N PHE A 333 -0.83 11.33 14.53
CA PHE A 333 -0.11 11.51 13.28
C PHE A 333 -0.29 10.31 12.35
N SER A 334 -0.55 10.59 11.09
CA SER A 334 -0.70 9.58 10.05
C SER A 334 0.09 10.00 8.81
N ILE A 335 0.55 9.03 8.02
CA ILE A 335 1.58 9.26 6.98
C ILE A 335 1.01 8.87 5.61
N PRO A 336 1.32 9.62 4.52
CA PRO A 336 0.78 9.35 3.19
C PRO A 336 0.96 7.92 2.66
N TYR A 337 1.98 7.17 3.12
CA TYR A 337 2.16 5.79 2.67
C TYR A 337 1.01 4.84 3.05
N TYR A 338 0.09 5.25 3.94
CA TYR A 338 -1.16 4.52 4.18
C TYR A 338 -2.11 4.48 2.97
N LEU A 339 -1.90 5.37 1.99
CA LEU A 339 -2.66 5.41 0.73
C LEU A 339 -2.23 4.34 -0.27
N LEU A 340 -1.27 3.47 0.03
CA LEU A 340 -0.67 2.54 -0.95
C LEU A 340 -1.70 1.71 -1.75
N PHE A 341 -2.71 1.14 -1.09
CA PHE A 341 -3.78 0.42 -1.78
C PHE A 341 -4.81 1.35 -2.43
N GLY A 342 -5.00 2.57 -1.90
CA GLY A 342 -5.79 3.62 -2.55
C GLY A 342 -5.19 4.06 -3.88
N ILE A 343 -3.88 4.27 -3.93
CA ILE A 343 -3.14 4.60 -5.16
C ILE A 343 -3.29 3.49 -6.20
N THR A 344 -3.40 2.24 -5.77
CA THR A 344 -3.71 1.16 -6.71
C THR A 344 -5.10 1.29 -7.31
N ALA A 345 -6.09 1.64 -6.49
CA ALA A 345 -7.44 1.89 -7.00
C ALA A 345 -7.45 3.05 -8.00
N LEU A 346 -6.70 4.10 -7.69
CA LEU A 346 -6.47 5.25 -8.57
C LEU A 346 -5.80 4.83 -9.89
N ILE A 347 -4.75 4.01 -9.86
CA ILE A 347 -4.06 3.48 -11.05
C ILE A 347 -5.01 2.67 -11.93
N ILE A 348 -5.78 1.75 -11.35
CA ILE A 348 -6.72 0.90 -12.08
C ILE A 348 -7.79 1.78 -12.76
N ASN A 349 -8.31 2.78 -12.05
CA ASN A 349 -9.31 3.71 -12.59
C ASN A 349 -8.73 4.60 -13.71
N LEU A 350 -7.53 5.15 -13.50
CA LEU A 350 -6.84 5.98 -14.48
C LEU A 350 -6.55 5.20 -15.77
N ALA A 351 -6.14 3.94 -15.68
CA ALA A 351 -5.89 3.08 -16.84
C ALA A 351 -7.11 2.93 -17.75
N PHE A 352 -8.32 2.88 -17.19
CA PHE A 352 -9.57 2.83 -17.96
C PHE A 352 -9.76 4.10 -18.79
N TYR A 353 -9.56 5.28 -18.20
CA TYR A 353 -9.69 6.55 -18.91
C TYR A 353 -8.58 6.79 -19.93
N ILE A 354 -7.35 6.35 -19.66
CA ILE A 354 -6.26 6.38 -20.65
C ILE A 354 -6.61 5.50 -21.85
N ASN A 355 -7.28 4.36 -21.65
CA ASN A 355 -7.75 3.54 -22.75
C ASN A 355 -8.83 4.26 -23.58
N ILE A 356 -9.82 4.90 -22.93
CA ILE A 356 -10.81 5.74 -23.62
C ILE A 356 -10.13 6.86 -24.43
N LEU A 357 -9.13 7.52 -23.84
CA LEU A 357 -8.36 8.56 -24.52
C LEU A 357 -7.59 7.99 -25.70
N ARG A 358 -7.01 6.78 -25.56
CA ARG A 358 -6.24 6.12 -26.62
C ARG A 358 -7.08 5.82 -27.86
N GLU A 359 -8.33 5.43 -27.67
CA GLU A 359 -9.27 5.16 -28.77
C GLU A 359 -9.59 6.42 -29.58
N LYS A 360 -9.49 7.61 -28.96
CA LYS A 360 -9.75 8.90 -29.62
C LYS A 360 -8.49 9.57 -30.16
N ILE A 361 -7.45 9.62 -29.33
CA ILE A 361 -6.20 10.36 -29.59
C ILE A 361 -5.00 9.53 -29.08
N PRO A 362 -4.58 8.50 -29.84
CA PRO A 362 -3.58 7.54 -29.38
C PRO A 362 -2.23 8.17 -29.03
N LEU A 363 -1.79 9.17 -29.80
CA LEU A 363 -0.51 9.85 -29.56
C LEU A 363 -0.44 10.50 -28.17
N VAL A 364 -1.54 11.12 -27.71
CA VAL A 364 -1.61 11.73 -26.37
C VAL A 364 -1.57 10.67 -25.28
N SER A 365 -2.22 9.52 -25.48
CA SER A 365 -2.14 8.39 -24.54
C SER A 365 -0.70 7.86 -24.39
N TYR A 366 0.03 7.71 -25.51
CA TYR A 366 1.42 7.26 -25.47
C TYR A 366 2.35 8.31 -24.86
N PHE A 367 2.16 9.59 -25.19
CA PHE A 367 2.91 10.68 -24.58
C PHE A 367 2.69 10.75 -23.07
N TYR A 368 1.45 10.57 -22.60
CA TYR A 368 1.15 10.52 -21.18
C TYR A 368 1.89 9.36 -20.47
N LEU A 369 1.88 8.16 -21.05
CA LEU A 369 2.64 7.03 -20.49
C LEU A 369 4.16 7.28 -20.51
N PHE A 370 4.66 7.97 -21.53
CA PHE A 370 6.06 8.41 -21.57
C PHE A 370 6.38 9.36 -20.41
N LEU A 371 5.51 10.34 -20.10
CA LEU A 371 5.72 11.25 -18.97
C LEU A 371 5.76 10.51 -17.61
N VAL A 372 4.90 9.50 -17.44
CA VAL A 372 4.91 8.64 -16.24
C VAL A 372 6.26 7.92 -16.09
N ILE A 373 6.76 7.34 -17.17
CA ILE A 373 8.05 6.63 -17.19
C ILE A 373 9.21 7.61 -16.98
N LEU A 374 9.18 8.76 -17.65
CA LEU A 374 10.20 9.80 -17.53
C LEU A 374 10.31 10.30 -16.09
N PHE A 375 9.17 10.56 -15.43
CA PHE A 375 9.17 10.94 -14.02
C PHE A 375 9.84 9.86 -13.16
N PHE A 376 9.46 8.59 -13.33
CA PHE A 376 10.09 7.50 -12.59
C PHE A 376 11.60 7.42 -12.82
N ILE A 377 12.07 7.57 -14.07
CA ILE A 377 13.51 7.54 -14.40
C ILE A 377 14.25 8.70 -13.72
N LEU A 378 13.69 9.91 -13.76
CA LEU A 378 14.26 11.08 -13.10
C LEU A 378 14.30 10.92 -11.58
N TYR A 379 13.30 10.30 -10.96
CA TYR A 379 13.28 10.10 -9.52
C TYR A 379 13.97 8.81 -9.07
N TYR A 380 14.31 7.91 -9.99
CA TYR A 380 14.89 6.59 -9.68
C TYR A 380 16.11 6.68 -8.74
N PRO A 381 17.07 7.59 -8.94
CA PRO A 381 18.19 7.72 -8.00
C PRO A 381 17.76 8.05 -6.56
N LEU A 382 16.77 8.93 -6.41
CA LEU A 382 16.26 9.42 -5.13
C LEU A 382 15.37 8.40 -4.40
N ILE A 383 14.75 7.47 -5.14
CA ILE A 383 13.87 6.43 -4.55
C ILE A 383 14.60 5.09 -4.37
N SER A 384 15.82 4.94 -4.90
CA SER A 384 16.62 3.70 -4.88
C SER A 384 17.99 3.85 -4.19
N PHE A 385 18.18 4.94 -3.44
CA PHE A 385 19.38 5.21 -2.66
C PHE A 385 20.67 5.26 -3.49
N ILE A 386 20.60 5.86 -4.68
CA ILE A 386 21.78 6.15 -5.51
C ILE A 386 22.30 7.53 -5.10
N PRO A 387 23.62 7.69 -4.87
CA PRO A 387 24.21 8.99 -4.59
C PRO A 387 23.96 9.99 -5.74
N VAL A 388 23.54 11.20 -5.39
CA VAL A 388 23.30 12.31 -6.33
C VAL A 388 24.02 13.58 -5.86
N SER A 389 24.23 14.55 -6.75
CA SER A 389 24.71 15.87 -6.36
C SER A 389 23.62 16.66 -5.61
N LYS A 390 24.02 17.62 -4.76
CA LYS A 390 23.09 18.54 -4.10
C LYS A 390 22.25 19.33 -5.10
N ASP A 391 22.82 19.72 -6.24
CA ASP A 391 22.10 20.42 -7.31
C ASP A 391 21.01 19.56 -7.95
N TYR A 392 21.28 18.27 -8.16
CA TYR A 392 20.29 17.33 -8.69
C TYR A 392 19.13 17.13 -7.72
N LEU A 393 19.47 16.91 -6.44
CA LEU A 393 18.48 16.82 -5.38
C LEU A 393 17.64 18.11 -5.32
N SER A 394 18.30 19.27 -5.30
CA SER A 394 17.63 20.57 -5.28
C SER A 394 16.73 20.76 -6.49
N LEU A 395 17.19 20.46 -7.71
CA LEU A 395 16.39 20.58 -8.93
C LEU A 395 15.08 19.80 -8.85
N LEU A 396 15.14 18.55 -8.40
CA LEU A 396 13.97 17.67 -8.34
C LEU A 396 13.08 17.88 -7.11
N THR A 397 13.61 18.46 -6.04
CA THR A 397 12.83 18.75 -4.81
C THR A 397 12.31 20.19 -4.77
N LYS A 398 12.96 21.13 -5.45
CA LYS A 398 12.56 22.55 -5.49
C LYS A 398 11.20 22.76 -6.15
N LEU A 399 10.83 21.89 -7.10
CA LEU A 399 9.48 21.84 -7.68
C LEU A 399 8.39 21.56 -6.63
N TRP A 400 8.76 20.99 -5.47
CA TRP A 400 7.86 20.55 -4.39
C TRP A 400 7.97 21.42 -3.12
N GLN A 401 8.63 22.59 -3.19
CA GLN A 401 8.82 23.55 -2.08
C GLN A 401 9.46 22.96 -0.81
N PHE A 402 10.62 22.31 -0.93
CA PHE A 402 11.48 22.04 0.22
C PHE A 402 12.33 23.27 0.60
N PRO A 403 12.40 23.66 1.88
CA PRO A 403 13.63 24.26 2.38
C PRO A 403 14.69 23.16 2.40
N VAL A 404 15.69 23.27 1.54
CA VAL A 404 16.92 22.47 1.66
C VAL A 404 17.61 22.95 2.95
N PRO A 405 17.97 22.06 3.90
CA PRO A 405 18.68 22.46 5.10
C PRO A 405 20.06 23.07 4.80
#